data_AF-A0A547PM41-F1
#
_entry.id   AF-A0A547PM41-F1
#
_cell.length_a   1.000
_cell.length_b   1.000
_cell.length_c   1.000
_cell.angle_alpha   90.00
_cell.angle_beta   90.00
_cell.angle_gamma   90.00
#
_symmetry.space_group_name_H-M   'P 1'
#
loop_
_entity.id
_entity.type
_entity.pdbx_description
1 polymer ?
#
loop_
_entity_poly.entity_id
_entity_poly.type
_entity_poly.pdbx_seq_one_letter_code
_entity_poly.pdbx_strand_id
1 'polypeptide(L)'
;AQMDGAILVVNAADGPMPQTREHILLGRQVGIPAMVVYMNKVDQVDDEELLELVEMEIRELLSSYEYPGDDIPVVPGSALAAMEGRDANIGEESIRKLMAAVDDYIPTPERAVDQPFLMPVEDVFSISGRGTVVTGRVERGVINVGDEIEIVGIRDTKKTTCTGVEMFRKLLDRGEAGDNIGALLRGIDREGVQRGQVLAKPGSVTPHTKFEAEAYILTKEEGGRHTPFFANYRPQFYFRTTDVTGTVQLAEGTEMVMPGDNVSFGVELIAPIAMEEKLRFAIREGGRTVGAGVVSKIIE
;
A
#
# COMPACT_ATOMS: atom_id res chain seq x y z
N ALA A 1 -1.59 1.44 -2.40
CA ALA A 1 -2.20 0.15 -2.78
C ALA A 1 -1.28 -0.95 -2.28
N GLN A 2 -1.80 -1.95 -1.56
CA GLN A 2 -1.05 -3.11 -1.10
C GLN A 2 -0.95 -4.10 -2.27
N MET A 3 0.09 -3.99 -3.10
CA MET A 3 0.33 -4.91 -4.21
C MET A 3 1.47 -5.85 -3.81
N ASP A 4 1.20 -7.14 -3.77
CA ASP A 4 2.19 -8.18 -3.41
C ASP A 4 3.15 -8.49 -4.57
N GLY A 5 2.82 -8.03 -5.77
CA GLY A 5 3.65 -8.06 -6.95
C GLY A 5 2.99 -7.31 -8.10
N ALA A 6 3.70 -7.11 -9.21
CA ALA A 6 3.15 -6.45 -10.38
C ALA A 6 3.59 -7.11 -11.70
N ILE A 7 2.75 -6.96 -12.73
CA ILE A 7 3.10 -7.30 -14.10
C ILE A 7 3.45 -6.00 -14.84
N LEU A 8 4.71 -5.83 -15.23
CA LEU A 8 5.16 -4.71 -16.05
C LEU A 8 4.97 -5.06 -17.52
N VAL A 9 4.09 -4.34 -18.21
CA VAL A 9 3.84 -4.55 -19.64
C VAL A 9 4.65 -3.53 -20.45
N VAL A 10 5.52 -4.02 -21.33
CA VAL A 10 6.36 -3.20 -22.22
C VAL A 10 6.06 -3.54 -23.67
N ASN A 11 5.99 -2.55 -24.56
CA ASN A 11 5.80 -2.80 -25.98
C ASN A 11 7.14 -3.19 -26.62
N ALA A 12 7.21 -4.37 -27.22
CA ALA A 12 8.39 -4.89 -27.92
C ALA A 12 8.90 -3.97 -29.04
N ALA A 13 8.02 -3.20 -29.67
CA ALA A 13 8.40 -2.27 -30.74
C ALA A 13 8.94 -0.93 -30.24
N ASP A 14 8.51 -0.48 -29.05
CA ASP A 14 8.87 0.84 -28.51
C ASP A 14 9.96 0.77 -27.44
N GLY A 15 10.13 -0.40 -26.81
CA GLY A 15 10.99 -0.57 -25.64
C GLY A 15 10.47 0.20 -24.41
N PRO A 16 11.32 0.39 -23.39
CA PRO A 16 10.97 1.14 -22.19
C PRO A 16 10.72 2.63 -22.47
N MET A 17 9.52 3.10 -22.13
CA MET A 17 9.10 4.50 -22.32
C MET A 17 9.15 5.30 -21.00
N PRO A 18 9.02 6.64 -21.00
CA PRO A 18 9.02 7.44 -19.78
C PRO A 18 8.02 6.94 -18.71
N GLN A 19 6.84 6.48 -19.10
CA GLN A 19 5.86 5.91 -18.17
C GLN A 19 6.30 4.55 -17.60
N THR A 20 7.12 3.77 -18.34
CA THR A 20 7.70 2.52 -17.83
C THR A 20 8.62 2.83 -16.65
N ARG A 21 9.48 3.85 -16.81
CA ARG A 21 10.38 4.35 -15.77
C ARG A 21 9.61 4.86 -14.54
N GLU A 22 8.57 5.66 -14.76
CA GLU A 22 7.72 6.19 -13.69
C GLU A 22 7.03 5.07 -12.90
N HIS A 23 6.46 4.07 -13.57
CA HIS A 23 5.80 2.95 -12.89
C HIS A 23 6.76 2.08 -12.08
N ILE A 24 7.98 1.83 -12.57
CA ILE A 24 9.00 1.08 -11.82
C ILE A 24 9.39 1.87 -10.55
N LEU A 25 9.64 3.17 -10.69
CA LEU A 25 9.95 4.06 -9.57
C LEU A 25 8.82 4.08 -8.54
N LEU A 26 7.58 4.31 -8.97
CA LEU A 26 6.41 4.33 -8.09
C LEU A 26 6.22 2.97 -7.42
N GLY A 27 6.37 1.86 -8.16
CA GLY A 27 6.29 0.50 -7.62
C GLY A 27 7.29 0.28 -6.48
N ARG A 28 8.53 0.74 -6.66
CA ARG A 28 9.56 0.69 -5.62
C ARG A 28 9.18 1.55 -4.41
N GLN A 29 8.73 2.78 -4.66
CA GLN A 29 8.32 3.70 -3.60
C GLN A 29 7.14 3.17 -2.78
N VAL A 30 6.16 2.50 -3.39
CA VAL A 30 5.02 1.91 -2.67
C VAL A 30 5.33 0.53 -2.08
N GLY A 31 6.51 -0.03 -2.35
CA GLY A 31 7.00 -1.27 -1.74
C GLY A 31 6.54 -2.55 -2.44
N ILE A 32 6.38 -2.54 -3.77
CA ILE A 32 6.13 -3.77 -4.53
C ILE A 32 7.39 -4.65 -4.44
N PRO A 33 7.31 -5.87 -3.89
CA PRO A 33 8.49 -6.68 -3.59
C PRO A 33 9.02 -7.45 -4.81
N ALA A 34 8.16 -7.80 -5.77
CA ALA A 34 8.50 -8.58 -6.95
C ALA A 34 7.72 -8.12 -8.19
N MET A 35 8.33 -8.24 -9.36
CA MET A 35 7.67 -7.95 -10.64
C MET A 35 7.96 -9.05 -11.65
N VAL A 36 7.01 -9.28 -12.56
CA VAL A 36 7.19 -10.08 -13.77
C VAL A 36 6.97 -9.17 -14.97
N VAL A 37 7.75 -9.33 -16.04
CA VAL A 37 7.63 -8.50 -17.25
C VAL A 37 6.87 -9.28 -18.33
N TYR A 38 5.95 -8.60 -19.00
CA TYR A 38 5.35 -9.07 -20.24
C TYR A 38 5.78 -8.16 -21.39
N MET A 39 6.64 -8.66 -22.27
CA MET A 39 7.07 -7.96 -23.48
C MET A 39 6.02 -8.21 -24.57
N ASN A 40 5.08 -7.28 -24.67
CA ASN A 40 3.87 -7.41 -25.47
C ASN A 40 4.09 -6.92 -26.92
N LYS A 41 3.20 -7.35 -27.82
CA LYS A 41 3.19 -7.00 -29.25
C LYS A 41 4.38 -7.55 -30.04
N VAL A 42 4.89 -8.72 -29.66
CA VAL A 42 5.93 -9.41 -30.45
C VAL A 42 5.43 -9.78 -31.86
N ASP A 43 4.12 -9.83 -32.09
CA ASP A 43 3.52 -9.98 -33.43
C ASP A 43 3.80 -8.80 -34.38
N GLN A 44 4.34 -7.69 -33.86
CA GLN A 44 4.69 -6.49 -34.63
C GLN A 44 6.19 -6.36 -34.88
N VAL A 45 6.99 -7.32 -34.40
CA VAL A 45 8.45 -7.28 -34.46
C VAL A 45 8.96 -8.58 -35.07
N ASP A 46 9.51 -8.49 -36.27
CA ASP A 46 10.05 -9.65 -37.01
C ASP A 46 11.54 -9.91 -36.73
N ASP A 47 12.21 -9.00 -36.02
CA ASP A 47 13.65 -9.02 -35.75
C ASP A 47 13.95 -9.51 -34.33
N GLU A 48 14.58 -10.68 -34.23
CA GLU A 48 14.97 -11.31 -32.96
C GLU A 48 16.03 -10.50 -32.22
N GLU A 49 16.96 -9.83 -32.93
CA GLU A 49 18.00 -9.00 -32.31
C GLU A 49 17.38 -7.76 -31.61
N LEU A 50 16.29 -7.22 -32.16
CA LEU A 50 15.57 -6.10 -31.54
C LEU A 50 14.86 -6.54 -30.25
N LEU A 51 14.28 -7.75 -30.23
CA LEU A 51 13.63 -8.28 -29.02
C LEU A 51 14.64 -8.51 -27.90
N GLU A 52 15.82 -9.05 -28.22
CA GLU A 52 16.92 -9.22 -27.27
C GLU A 52 17.39 -7.85 -26.73
N LEU A 53 17.54 -6.85 -27.59
CA LEU A 53 17.93 -5.49 -27.18
C LEU A 53 16.90 -4.87 -26.22
N VAL A 54 15.61 -4.98 -26.54
CA VAL A 54 14.53 -4.46 -25.69
C VAL A 54 14.51 -5.17 -24.34
N GLU A 55 14.70 -6.49 -24.31
CA GLU A 55 14.82 -7.23 -23.06
C GLU A 55 16.00 -6.72 -22.23
N MET A 56 17.18 -6.52 -22.82
CA MET A 56 18.34 -5.94 -22.14
C MET A 56 18.03 -4.57 -21.54
N GLU A 57 17.41 -3.66 -22.30
CA GLU A 57 17.04 -2.32 -21.81
C GLU A 57 16.04 -2.37 -20.64
N ILE A 58 15.07 -3.29 -20.68
CA ILE A 58 14.13 -3.51 -19.57
C ILE A 58 14.87 -3.95 -18.31
N ARG A 59 15.79 -4.92 -18.45
CA ARG A 59 16.57 -5.47 -17.32
C ARG A 59 17.46 -4.39 -16.69
N GLU A 60 18.17 -3.62 -17.51
CA GLU A 60 18.99 -2.50 -17.03
C GLU A 60 18.14 -1.45 -16.31
N LEU A 61 16.96 -1.13 -16.84
CA LEU A 61 16.04 -0.18 -16.21
C LEU A 61 15.57 -0.68 -14.85
N LEU A 62 15.15 -1.94 -14.73
CA LEU A 62 14.75 -2.55 -13.45
C LEU A 62 15.90 -2.52 -12.43
N SER A 63 17.11 -2.90 -12.85
CA SER A 63 18.32 -2.85 -12.02
C SER A 63 18.64 -1.44 -11.54
N SER A 64 18.42 -0.41 -12.37
CA SER A 64 18.64 0.99 -11.98
C SER A 64 17.73 1.49 -10.85
N TYR A 65 16.59 0.81 -10.61
CA TYR A 65 15.65 1.09 -9.53
C TYR A 65 15.66 0.01 -8.43
N GLU A 66 16.79 -0.71 -8.31
CA GLU A 66 17.04 -1.68 -7.24
C GLU A 66 16.11 -2.92 -7.26
N TYR A 67 15.56 -3.26 -8.42
CA TYR A 67 14.98 -4.57 -8.68
C TYR A 67 16.07 -5.54 -9.20
N PRO A 68 15.94 -6.85 -8.98
CA PRO A 68 16.88 -7.84 -9.50
C PRO A 68 16.63 -8.08 -11.00
N GLY A 69 17.01 -7.11 -11.86
CA GLY A 69 16.68 -7.11 -13.29
C GLY A 69 17.13 -8.37 -14.03
N ASP A 70 18.26 -8.98 -13.66
CA ASP A 70 18.76 -10.22 -14.26
C ASP A 70 17.93 -11.46 -13.90
N ASP A 71 17.29 -11.45 -12.73
CA ASP A 71 16.51 -12.60 -12.22
C ASP A 71 15.01 -12.49 -12.56
N ILE A 72 14.52 -11.29 -12.89
CA ILE A 72 13.10 -11.07 -13.20
C ILE A 72 12.70 -11.83 -14.48
N PRO A 73 11.61 -12.62 -14.46
CA PRO A 73 11.11 -13.26 -15.66
C PRO A 73 10.58 -12.24 -16.67
N VAL A 74 11.02 -12.37 -17.92
CA VAL A 74 10.52 -11.60 -19.06
C VAL A 74 9.84 -12.57 -20.01
N VAL A 75 8.54 -12.39 -20.23
CA VAL A 75 7.73 -13.25 -21.09
C VAL A 75 7.36 -12.51 -22.37
N PRO A 76 7.92 -12.87 -23.54
CA PRO A 76 7.52 -12.32 -24.82
C PRO A 76 6.17 -12.88 -25.28
N GLY A 77 5.31 -12.03 -25.84
CA GLY A 77 4.02 -12.46 -26.36
C GLY A 77 3.19 -11.37 -27.02
N SER A 78 1.98 -11.75 -27.46
CA SER A 78 0.97 -10.86 -27.99
C SER A 78 -0.36 -11.09 -27.27
N ALA A 79 -0.68 -10.16 -26.37
CA ALA A 79 -1.97 -10.18 -25.67
C ALA A 79 -3.15 -10.06 -26.64
N LEU A 80 -2.97 -9.36 -27.78
CA LEU A 80 -4.00 -9.25 -28.80
C LEU A 80 -4.20 -10.58 -29.52
N ALA A 81 -3.12 -11.24 -29.93
CA ALA A 81 -3.19 -12.56 -30.56
C ALA A 81 -3.88 -13.58 -29.63
N ALA A 82 -3.54 -13.57 -28.34
CA ALA A 82 -4.22 -14.38 -27.32
C ALA A 82 -5.73 -14.09 -27.25
N MET A 83 -6.12 -12.82 -27.21
CA MET A 83 -7.52 -12.40 -27.10
C MET A 83 -8.35 -12.73 -28.35
N GLU A 84 -7.73 -12.68 -29.53
CA GLU A 84 -8.37 -12.99 -30.81
C GLU A 84 -8.29 -14.48 -31.19
N GLY A 85 -7.57 -15.29 -30.40
CA GLY A 85 -7.30 -16.70 -30.72
C GLY A 85 -6.44 -16.87 -31.98
N ARG A 86 -5.62 -15.87 -32.30
CA ARG A 86 -4.64 -15.92 -33.39
C ARG A 86 -3.30 -16.37 -32.84
N ASP A 87 -2.64 -17.30 -33.54
CA ASP A 87 -1.31 -17.84 -33.22
C ASP A 87 -1.14 -18.22 -31.74
N ALA A 88 -1.38 -19.49 -31.42
CA ALA A 88 -1.34 -19.98 -30.04
C ALA A 88 0.03 -19.77 -29.36
N ASN A 89 1.14 -19.81 -30.11
CA ASN A 89 2.50 -19.78 -29.55
C ASN A 89 2.82 -18.44 -28.89
N ILE A 90 2.53 -17.34 -29.61
CA ILE A 90 2.72 -15.98 -29.10
C ILE A 90 1.48 -15.45 -28.37
N GLY A 91 0.31 -16.08 -28.58
CA GLY A 91 -0.96 -15.77 -27.95
C GLY A 91 -1.20 -16.55 -26.66
N GLU A 92 -2.05 -17.57 -26.71
CA GLU A 92 -2.50 -18.31 -25.51
C GLU A 92 -1.34 -18.88 -24.68
N GLU A 93 -0.33 -19.44 -25.32
CA GLU A 93 0.82 -20.05 -24.63
C GLU A 93 1.68 -19.01 -23.91
N SER A 94 1.84 -17.81 -24.47
CA SER A 94 2.60 -16.74 -23.79
C SER A 94 1.87 -16.25 -22.53
N ILE A 95 0.53 -16.18 -22.55
CA ILE A 95 -0.26 -15.85 -21.36
C ILE A 95 -0.14 -16.96 -20.30
N ARG A 96 -0.15 -18.23 -20.70
CA ARG A 96 0.08 -19.35 -19.76
C ARG A 96 1.47 -19.28 -19.15
N LYS A 97 2.50 -18.96 -19.94
CA LYS A 97 3.89 -18.75 -19.46
C LYS A 97 3.99 -17.55 -18.52
N LEU A 98 3.30 -16.45 -18.83
CA LEU A 98 3.23 -15.28 -17.97
C LEU A 98 2.63 -15.63 -16.61
N MET A 99 1.50 -16.34 -16.60
CA MET A 99 0.87 -16.74 -15.35
C MET A 99 1.71 -17.75 -14.56
N ALA A 100 2.39 -18.70 -15.23
CA ALA A 100 3.33 -19.59 -14.57
C ALA A 100 4.51 -18.83 -13.95
N ALA A 101 5.07 -17.84 -14.65
CA ALA A 101 6.12 -16.97 -14.11
C ALA A 101 5.63 -16.14 -12.91
N VAL A 102 4.37 -15.68 -12.93
CA VAL A 102 3.74 -15.01 -11.78
C VAL A 102 3.65 -15.96 -10.59
N ASP A 103 3.14 -17.18 -10.79
CA ASP A 103 2.98 -18.19 -9.74
C ASP A 103 4.33 -18.60 -9.12
N ASP A 104 5.38 -18.73 -9.94
CA ASP A 104 6.71 -19.18 -9.51
C ASP A 104 7.55 -18.04 -8.89
N TYR A 105 7.47 -16.82 -9.44
CA TYR A 105 8.39 -15.73 -9.10
C TYR A 105 7.83 -14.74 -8.08
N ILE A 106 6.52 -14.46 -8.11
CA ILE A 106 5.92 -13.53 -7.15
C ILE A 106 5.67 -14.33 -5.86
N PRO A 107 6.42 -14.06 -4.77
CA PRO A 107 6.25 -14.82 -3.55
C PRO A 107 4.83 -14.61 -3.05
N THR A 108 4.17 -15.70 -2.66
CA THR A 108 2.96 -15.56 -1.85
C THR A 108 3.39 -14.84 -0.58
N PRO A 109 2.86 -13.64 -0.28
CA PRO A 109 3.25 -12.91 0.91
C PRO A 109 2.96 -13.80 2.12
N GLU A 110 3.95 -13.97 2.99
CA GLU A 110 3.70 -14.58 4.28
C GLU A 110 2.64 -13.74 4.98
N ARG A 111 1.45 -14.32 5.16
CA ARG A 111 0.43 -13.70 6.00
C ARG A 111 1.08 -13.49 7.35
N ALA A 112 1.12 -12.24 7.81
CA ALA A 112 1.78 -11.85 9.05
C ALA A 112 1.02 -12.35 10.30
N VAL A 113 0.55 -13.60 10.31
CA VAL A 113 -0.33 -14.21 11.32
C VAL A 113 0.34 -14.35 12.68
N ASP A 114 1.66 -14.48 12.72
CA ASP A 114 2.44 -14.57 13.96
C ASP A 114 2.71 -13.20 14.60
N GLN A 115 2.41 -12.11 13.91
CA GLN A 115 2.55 -10.76 14.46
C GLN A 115 1.36 -10.40 15.36
N PRO A 116 1.50 -9.41 16.27
CA PRO A 116 0.37 -8.91 17.04
C PRO A 116 -0.78 -8.45 16.14
N PHE A 117 -2.00 -8.90 16.45
CA PHE A 117 -3.21 -8.54 15.73
C PHE A 117 -3.32 -7.02 15.54
N LEU A 118 -3.60 -6.60 14.29
CA LEU A 118 -3.92 -5.22 13.94
C LEU A 118 -4.91 -5.21 12.78
N MET A 119 -6.04 -4.53 12.98
CA MET A 119 -7.09 -4.35 11.98
C MET A 119 -7.55 -2.90 11.97
N PRO A 120 -7.28 -2.12 10.91
CA PRO A 120 -7.75 -0.76 10.78
C PRO A 120 -9.27 -0.72 10.65
N VAL A 121 -9.91 0.22 11.35
CA VAL A 121 -11.37 0.37 11.30
C VAL A 121 -11.76 1.11 10.03
N GLU A 122 -12.54 0.46 9.18
CA GLU A 122 -13.08 1.03 7.94
C GLU A 122 -14.51 1.55 8.11
N ASP A 123 -15.37 0.77 8.78
CA ASP A 123 -16.76 1.15 9.04
C ASP A 123 -17.27 0.54 10.37
N VAL A 124 -18.35 1.12 10.89
CA VAL A 124 -18.95 0.76 12.18
C VAL A 124 -20.46 0.65 12.07
N PHE A 125 -20.96 -0.55 12.37
CA PHE A 125 -22.37 -0.91 12.38
C PHE A 125 -22.84 -1.25 13.79
N SER A 126 -24.14 -1.11 14.03
CA SER A 126 -24.78 -1.65 15.22
C SER A 126 -25.82 -2.68 14.79
N ILE A 127 -25.71 -3.89 15.34
CA ILE A 127 -26.68 -4.96 15.12
C ILE A 127 -27.54 -5.05 16.37
N SER A 128 -28.83 -4.75 16.21
CA SER A 128 -29.81 -4.83 17.29
C SER A 128 -29.76 -6.21 17.96
N GLY A 129 -29.59 -6.23 19.29
CA GLY A 129 -29.51 -7.45 20.09
C GLY A 129 -28.17 -8.22 20.03
N ARG A 130 -27.19 -7.80 19.21
CA ARG A 130 -25.84 -8.40 19.20
C ARG A 130 -24.75 -7.45 19.67
N GLY A 131 -24.83 -6.17 19.31
CA GLY A 131 -23.84 -5.14 19.68
C GLY A 131 -23.22 -4.44 18.49
N THR A 132 -22.07 -3.81 18.71
CA THR A 132 -21.35 -3.02 17.70
C THR A 132 -20.41 -3.89 16.90
N VAL A 133 -20.55 -3.86 15.58
CA VAL A 133 -19.67 -4.57 14.64
C VAL A 133 -18.78 -3.56 13.94
N VAL A 134 -17.49 -3.84 13.94
CA VAL A 134 -16.47 -3.03 13.28
C VAL A 134 -15.92 -3.82 12.10
N THR A 135 -15.89 -3.22 10.92
CA THR A 135 -15.35 -3.87 9.72
C THR A 135 -13.99 -3.32 9.34
N GLY A 136 -13.15 -4.19 8.80
CA GLY A 136 -11.88 -3.82 8.21
C GLY A 136 -11.11 -5.04 7.70
N ARG A 137 -10.05 -4.77 6.94
CA ARG A 137 -9.05 -5.76 6.59
C ARG A 137 -8.10 -6.00 7.76
N VAL A 138 -7.87 -7.25 8.15
CA VAL A 138 -6.80 -7.59 9.09
C VAL A 138 -5.47 -7.35 8.41
N GLU A 139 -4.69 -6.37 8.92
CA GLU A 139 -3.38 -6.00 8.37
C GLU A 139 -2.33 -7.06 8.74
N ARG A 140 -2.38 -7.53 9.99
CA ARG A 140 -1.49 -8.56 10.52
C ARG A 140 -2.09 -9.26 11.73
N GLY A 141 -1.50 -10.40 12.08
CA GLY A 141 -1.89 -11.24 13.20
C GLY A 141 -3.17 -12.04 12.96
N VAL A 142 -3.68 -12.60 14.06
CA VAL A 142 -4.92 -13.37 14.11
C VAL A 142 -5.79 -12.84 15.24
N ILE A 143 -7.09 -12.77 14.99
CA ILE A 143 -8.11 -12.51 16.01
C ILE A 143 -9.02 -13.72 16.14
N ASN A 144 -9.22 -14.18 17.38
CA ASN A 144 -10.14 -15.26 17.71
C ASN A 144 -11.34 -14.69 18.48
N VAL A 145 -12.46 -15.39 18.40
CA VAL A 145 -13.59 -15.11 19.29
C VAL A 145 -13.16 -15.36 20.73
N GLY A 146 -13.31 -14.34 21.58
CA GLY A 146 -12.92 -14.34 22.98
C GLY A 146 -11.65 -13.53 23.29
N ASP A 147 -10.89 -13.13 22.27
CA ASP A 147 -9.65 -12.36 22.48
C ASP A 147 -9.94 -10.96 23.05
N GLU A 148 -9.09 -10.54 24.00
CA GLU A 148 -9.04 -9.15 24.46
C GLU A 148 -8.29 -8.30 23.43
N ILE A 149 -8.84 -7.14 23.10
CA ILE A 149 -8.28 -6.19 22.13
C ILE A 149 -8.39 -4.75 22.64
N GLU A 150 -7.58 -3.88 22.07
CA GLU A 150 -7.62 -2.43 22.28
C GLU A 150 -8.14 -1.70 21.03
N ILE A 151 -8.94 -0.67 21.26
CA ILE A 151 -9.35 0.31 20.24
C ILE A 151 -8.41 1.51 20.40
N VAL A 152 -7.53 1.72 19.43
CA VAL A 152 -6.40 2.67 19.53
C VAL A 152 -6.53 3.78 18.50
N GLY A 153 -6.22 5.02 18.91
CA GLY A 153 -6.18 6.21 18.05
C GLY A 153 -7.42 7.10 18.19
N ILE A 154 -7.26 8.37 17.80
CA ILE A 154 -8.20 9.50 17.82
C ILE A 154 -8.73 9.90 19.21
N ARG A 155 -9.00 8.92 20.07
CA ARG A 155 -9.49 9.07 21.45
C ARG A 155 -8.65 8.20 22.39
N ASP A 156 -8.93 8.30 23.69
CA ASP A 156 -8.31 7.44 24.68
C ASP A 156 -8.50 5.96 24.36
N THR A 157 -7.43 5.19 24.54
CA THR A 157 -7.42 3.75 24.26
C THR A 157 -8.39 3.03 25.18
N LYS A 158 -9.24 2.17 24.61
CA LYS A 158 -10.21 1.36 25.36
C LYS A 158 -9.99 -0.11 25.10
N LYS A 159 -10.07 -0.93 26.15
CA LYS A 159 -10.08 -2.38 26.05
C LYS A 159 -11.49 -2.91 25.84
N THR A 160 -11.60 -3.98 25.06
CA THR A 160 -12.84 -4.74 24.86
C THR A 160 -12.51 -6.19 24.50
N THR A 161 -13.53 -7.00 24.30
CA THR A 161 -13.40 -8.41 23.89
C THR A 161 -14.06 -8.60 22.54
N CYS A 162 -13.38 -9.26 21.61
CA CYS A 162 -13.98 -9.75 20.38
C CYS A 162 -14.94 -10.90 20.71
N THR A 163 -16.22 -10.75 20.38
CA THR A 163 -17.28 -11.74 20.70
C THR A 163 -17.82 -12.47 19.48
N GLY A 164 -17.33 -12.11 18.29
CA GLY A 164 -17.70 -12.75 17.04
C GLY A 164 -16.83 -12.22 15.92
N VAL A 165 -16.46 -13.11 15.00
CA VAL A 165 -15.82 -12.76 13.74
C VAL A 165 -16.76 -13.21 12.62
N GLU A 166 -17.01 -12.33 11.66
CA GLU A 166 -17.91 -12.60 10.54
C GLU A 166 -17.25 -12.22 9.21
N MET A 167 -17.41 -13.08 8.19
CA MET A 167 -17.02 -12.77 6.81
C MET A 167 -18.14 -13.21 5.87
N PHE A 168 -18.60 -12.34 4.96
CA PHE A 168 -19.69 -12.64 4.01
C PHE A 168 -20.95 -13.27 4.64
N ARG A 169 -21.41 -12.77 5.79
CA ARG A 169 -22.57 -13.28 6.55
C ARG A 169 -22.39 -14.70 7.11
N LYS A 170 -21.15 -15.19 7.21
CA LYS A 170 -20.80 -16.44 7.86
C LYS A 170 -20.01 -16.14 9.12
N LEU A 171 -20.40 -16.79 10.22
CA LEU A 171 -19.64 -16.76 11.46
C LEU A 171 -18.38 -17.59 11.30
N LEU A 172 -17.26 -17.03 11.73
CA LEU A 172 -15.96 -17.67 11.78
C LEU A 172 -15.47 -17.71 13.23
N ASP A 173 -14.69 -18.73 13.56
CA ASP A 173 -14.04 -18.83 14.86
C ASP A 173 -12.82 -17.90 14.96
N ARG A 174 -12.23 -17.54 13.81
CA ARG A 174 -11.05 -16.68 13.71
C ARG A 174 -11.07 -15.82 12.43
N GLY A 175 -10.34 -14.72 12.46
CA GLY A 175 -9.93 -13.95 11.29
C GLY A 175 -8.41 -13.75 11.28
N GLU A 176 -7.80 -13.75 10.11
CA GLU A 176 -6.34 -13.69 9.96
C GLU A 176 -5.91 -12.63 8.95
N ALA A 177 -4.62 -12.28 8.96
CA ALA A 177 -4.05 -11.29 8.05
C ALA A 177 -4.47 -11.51 6.59
N GLY A 178 -5.00 -10.46 5.97
CA GLY A 178 -5.57 -10.47 4.61
C GLY A 178 -7.10 -10.60 4.55
N ASP A 179 -7.73 -11.11 5.61
CA ASP A 179 -9.19 -11.26 5.67
C ASP A 179 -9.89 -9.91 5.84
N ASN A 180 -10.99 -9.71 5.11
CA ASN A 180 -11.92 -8.61 5.36
C ASN A 180 -13.03 -9.12 6.29
N ILE A 181 -13.01 -8.73 7.56
CA ILE A 181 -13.91 -9.26 8.58
C ILE A 181 -14.80 -8.17 9.19
N GLY A 182 -15.89 -8.60 9.82
CA GLY A 182 -16.61 -7.85 10.84
C GLY A 182 -16.31 -8.44 12.22
N ALA A 183 -15.76 -7.64 13.13
CA ALA A 183 -15.48 -7.99 14.51
C ALA A 183 -16.57 -7.42 15.43
N LEU A 184 -17.26 -8.28 16.20
CA LEU A 184 -18.29 -7.88 17.17
C LEU A 184 -17.65 -7.53 18.52
N LEU A 185 -17.86 -6.30 18.99
CA LEU A 185 -17.21 -5.77 20.19
C LEU A 185 -18.14 -5.78 21.41
N ARG A 186 -17.66 -6.32 22.53
CA ARG A 186 -18.42 -6.36 23.78
C ARG A 186 -18.47 -5.00 24.47
N GLY A 187 -19.67 -4.53 24.79
CA GLY A 187 -19.86 -3.37 25.65
C GLY A 187 -19.35 -2.05 25.05
N ILE A 188 -19.15 -2.03 23.73
CA ILE A 188 -18.81 -0.83 22.97
C ILE A 188 -20.05 -0.42 22.20
N ASP A 189 -20.52 0.80 22.43
CA ASP A 189 -21.57 1.40 21.62
C ASP A 189 -21.01 1.88 20.28
N ARG A 190 -21.88 2.09 19.29
CA ARG A 190 -21.49 2.57 17.97
C ARG A 190 -20.69 3.88 18.02
N GLU A 191 -21.02 4.76 18.96
CA GLU A 191 -20.32 6.03 19.15
C GLU A 191 -18.97 5.87 19.85
N GLY A 192 -18.72 4.72 20.48
CA GLY A 192 -17.50 4.40 21.22
C GLY A 192 -16.32 3.98 20.34
N VAL A 193 -16.56 3.73 19.06
CA VAL A 193 -15.55 3.36 18.05
C VAL A 193 -15.85 4.07 16.74
N GLN A 194 -14.82 4.46 15.99
CA GLN A 194 -15.00 5.14 14.72
C GLN A 194 -13.94 4.76 13.69
N ARG A 195 -14.24 5.03 12.42
CA ARG A 195 -13.27 4.96 11.33
C ARG A 195 -12.01 5.75 11.68
N GLY A 196 -10.87 5.14 11.37
CA GLY A 196 -9.56 5.72 11.60
C GLY A 196 -8.87 5.32 12.90
N GLN A 197 -9.61 4.65 13.79
CA GLN A 197 -9.00 3.88 14.86
C GLN A 197 -8.49 2.54 14.31
N VAL A 198 -7.74 1.81 15.12
CA VAL A 198 -7.36 0.41 14.85
C VAL A 198 -7.84 -0.48 16.00
N LEU A 199 -8.22 -1.71 15.68
CA LEU A 199 -8.30 -2.78 16.67
C LEU A 199 -6.93 -3.45 16.74
N ALA A 200 -6.34 -3.56 17.91
CA ALA A 200 -5.01 -4.11 18.09
C ALA A 200 -4.94 -5.07 19.28
N LYS A 201 -3.96 -5.97 19.27
CA LYS A 201 -3.59 -6.73 20.46
C LYS A 201 -3.21 -5.75 21.59
N PRO A 202 -3.64 -5.96 22.85
CA PRO A 202 -3.38 -5.00 23.91
C PRO A 202 -1.89 -4.69 24.09
N GLY A 203 -1.55 -3.40 24.12
CA GLY A 203 -0.19 -2.90 24.27
C GLY A 203 0.73 -3.13 23.06
N SER A 204 0.23 -3.65 21.93
CA SER A 204 1.09 -3.89 20.76
C SER A 204 1.34 -2.65 19.92
N VAL A 205 0.42 -1.68 19.93
CA VAL A 205 0.56 -0.40 19.22
C VAL A 205 0.04 0.72 20.11
N THR A 206 0.80 1.80 20.19
CA THR A 206 0.45 3.01 20.94
C THR A 206 0.07 4.15 20.01
N PRO A 207 -0.80 5.07 20.43
CA PRO A 207 -1.17 6.22 19.63
C PRO A 207 -0.20 7.38 19.88
N HIS A 208 0.17 8.09 18.82
CA HIS A 208 1.21 9.14 18.84
C HIS A 208 0.73 10.39 18.10
N THR A 209 1.28 11.55 18.45
CA THR A 209 0.99 12.84 17.81
C THR A 209 2.22 13.44 17.14
N LYS A 210 3.44 13.08 17.55
CA LYS A 210 4.66 13.64 16.98
C LYS A 210 5.61 12.57 16.45
N PHE A 211 6.07 12.79 15.23
CA PHE A 211 7.02 11.91 14.56
C PHE A 211 7.89 12.69 13.59
N GLU A 212 9.06 12.13 13.28
CA GLU A 212 9.89 12.50 12.14
C GLU A 212 9.50 11.63 10.94
N ALA A 213 9.55 12.20 9.75
CA ALA A 213 9.24 11.49 8.51
C ALA A 213 10.21 11.81 7.38
N GLU A 214 10.44 10.81 6.56
CA GLU A 214 11.02 10.97 5.23
C GLU A 214 9.86 10.99 4.21
N ALA A 215 9.80 12.02 3.37
CA ALA A 215 8.72 12.18 2.42
C ALA A 215 9.17 12.67 1.05
N TYR A 216 8.56 12.10 0.01
CA TYR A 216 8.61 12.57 -1.36
C TYR A 216 7.41 13.49 -1.63
N ILE A 217 7.66 14.68 -2.16
CA ILE A 217 6.61 15.64 -2.52
C ILE A 217 6.33 15.50 -4.01
N LEU A 218 5.09 15.20 -4.36
CA LEU A 218 4.71 14.96 -5.76
C LEU A 218 4.85 16.23 -6.59
N THR A 219 5.38 16.07 -7.79
CA THR A 219 5.44 17.10 -8.84
C THR A 219 4.04 17.46 -9.35
N LYS A 220 3.95 18.53 -10.13
CA LYS A 220 2.70 18.92 -10.79
C LYS A 220 2.21 17.84 -11.75
N GLU A 221 3.13 17.22 -12.48
CA GLU A 221 2.87 16.21 -13.49
C GLU A 221 2.28 14.94 -12.87
N GLU A 222 2.72 14.59 -11.65
CA GLU A 222 2.18 13.50 -10.82
C GLU A 222 0.86 13.86 -10.10
N GLY A 223 0.31 15.06 -10.38
CA GLY A 223 -0.94 15.53 -9.78
C GLY A 223 -0.79 16.20 -8.39
N GLY A 224 0.45 16.48 -7.99
CA GLY A 224 0.81 17.15 -6.74
C GLY A 224 0.64 18.68 -6.79
N ARG A 225 1.50 19.38 -6.06
CA ARG A 225 1.44 20.84 -5.94
C ARG A 225 2.08 21.53 -7.14
N HIS A 226 1.55 22.70 -7.49
CA HIS A 226 2.19 23.60 -8.47
C HIS A 226 3.25 24.50 -7.85
N THR A 227 3.13 24.79 -6.55
CA THR A 227 3.95 25.75 -5.82
C THR A 227 4.54 25.10 -4.57
N PRO A 228 5.71 25.59 -4.09
CA PRO A 228 6.29 25.10 -2.85
C PRO A 228 5.35 25.28 -1.65
N PHE A 229 5.68 24.60 -0.56
CA PHE A 229 5.14 24.91 0.75
C PHE A 229 6.27 25.33 1.71
N PHE A 230 5.88 26.01 2.77
CA PHE A 230 6.79 26.61 3.76
C PHE A 230 6.57 25.98 5.14
N ALA A 231 7.34 26.40 6.13
CA ALA A 231 7.11 26.03 7.52
C ALA A 231 5.67 26.35 7.97
N ASN A 232 5.14 25.58 8.92
CA ASN A 232 3.74 25.62 9.37
C ASN A 232 2.72 25.26 8.28
N TYR A 233 3.13 24.54 7.25
CA TYR A 233 2.21 23.92 6.31
C TYR A 233 1.31 22.92 7.04
N ARG A 234 -0.02 22.97 6.81
CA ARG A 234 -1.01 22.17 7.55
C ARG A 234 -1.87 21.27 6.65
N PRO A 235 -1.27 20.22 6.03
CA PRO A 235 -2.01 19.28 5.21
C PRO A 235 -2.80 18.27 6.07
N GLN A 236 -3.53 17.39 5.39
CA GLN A 236 -4.05 16.15 5.96
C GLN A 236 -3.05 15.02 5.73
N PHE A 237 -2.77 14.25 6.77
CA PHE A 237 -1.98 13.03 6.70
C PHE A 237 -2.93 11.84 6.69
N TYR A 238 -2.85 11.03 5.63
CA TYR A 238 -3.66 9.85 5.46
C TYR A 238 -2.91 8.62 5.96
N PHE A 239 -3.31 8.13 7.12
CA PHE A 239 -2.83 6.89 7.72
C PHE A 239 -3.91 5.82 7.62
N ARG A 240 -3.61 4.74 6.90
CA ARG A 240 -4.51 3.58 6.74
C ARG A 240 -5.92 3.98 6.27
N THR A 241 -6.85 4.21 7.20
CA THR A 241 -8.26 4.52 6.91
C THR A 241 -8.67 5.95 7.30
N THR A 242 -7.75 6.75 7.86
CA THR A 242 -8.05 8.10 8.39
C THR A 242 -7.20 9.19 7.78
N ASP A 243 -7.83 10.33 7.57
CA ASP A 243 -7.17 11.62 7.36
C ASP A 243 -7.10 12.34 8.71
N VAL A 244 -5.93 12.85 9.08
CA VAL A 244 -5.73 13.69 10.28
C VAL A 244 -4.93 14.92 9.89
N THR A 245 -5.39 16.11 10.28
CA THR A 245 -4.62 17.33 10.04
C THR A 245 -3.36 17.31 10.89
N GLY A 246 -2.22 17.69 10.31
CA GLY A 246 -0.97 17.87 11.04
C GLY A 246 -0.27 19.14 10.60
N THR A 247 0.71 19.58 11.39
CA THR A 247 1.57 20.71 11.07
C THR A 247 2.96 20.19 10.73
N VAL A 248 3.50 20.60 9.58
CA VAL A 248 4.87 20.29 9.15
C VAL A 248 5.85 21.26 9.80
N GLN A 249 6.89 20.70 10.40
CA GLN A 249 8.01 21.40 11.02
C GLN A 249 9.26 21.10 10.19
N LEU A 250 9.66 22.08 9.37
CA LEU A 250 10.87 21.96 8.54
C LEU A 250 12.13 22.03 9.40
N ALA A 251 13.20 21.39 8.91
CA ALA A 251 14.51 21.48 9.54
C ALA A 251 15.04 22.91 9.60
N GLU A 252 15.90 23.21 10.57
CA GLU A 252 16.50 24.53 10.71
C GLU A 252 17.31 24.88 9.45
N GLY A 253 17.05 26.07 8.88
CA GLY A 253 17.65 26.52 7.62
C GLY A 253 16.90 26.11 6.36
N THR A 254 15.85 25.28 6.45
CA THR A 254 14.97 24.96 5.31
C THR A 254 13.79 25.92 5.26
N GLU A 255 13.81 26.86 4.32
CA GLU A 255 12.73 27.86 4.18
C GLU A 255 11.50 27.32 3.45
N MET A 256 11.72 26.50 2.42
CA MET A 256 10.65 25.97 1.56
C MET A 256 10.99 24.59 1.02
N VAL A 257 9.96 23.83 0.65
CA VAL A 257 10.06 22.51 0.00
C VAL A 257 9.38 22.59 -1.36
N MET A 258 10.09 22.16 -2.41
CA MET A 258 9.62 22.19 -3.78
C MET A 258 8.90 20.90 -4.16
N PRO A 259 7.91 20.95 -5.07
CA PRO A 259 7.40 19.74 -5.73
C PRO A 259 8.55 18.97 -6.40
N GLY A 260 8.64 17.66 -6.16
CA GLY A 260 9.71 16.78 -6.61
C GLY A 260 10.82 16.52 -5.58
N ASP A 261 10.83 17.22 -4.44
CA ASP A 261 11.85 17.02 -3.41
C ASP A 261 11.62 15.75 -2.58
N ASN A 262 12.72 15.15 -2.14
CA ASN A 262 12.74 14.22 -1.00
C ASN A 262 13.25 14.98 0.23
N VAL A 263 12.43 15.03 1.27
CA VAL A 263 12.72 15.83 2.48
C VAL A 263 12.45 15.06 3.76
N SER A 264 13.23 15.40 4.79
CA SER A 264 13.01 14.98 6.16
C SER A 264 12.39 16.14 6.95
N PHE A 265 11.30 15.88 7.68
CA PHE A 265 10.66 16.90 8.52
C PHE A 265 9.92 16.29 9.71
N GLY A 266 9.69 17.12 10.73
CA GLY A 266 8.81 16.78 11.86
C GLY A 266 7.34 17.02 11.53
N VAL A 267 6.46 16.22 12.12
CA VAL A 267 5.01 16.37 12.02
C VAL A 267 4.39 16.36 13.40
N GLU A 268 3.45 17.28 13.63
CA GLU A 268 2.58 17.30 14.82
C GLU A 268 1.11 17.19 14.40
N LEU A 269 0.46 16.07 14.75
CA LEU A 269 -0.93 15.76 14.44
C LEU A 269 -1.89 16.39 15.47
N ILE A 270 -3.07 16.82 15.01
CA ILE A 270 -4.10 17.38 15.92
C ILE A 270 -4.80 16.33 16.78
N ALA A 271 -4.63 15.05 16.46
CA ALA A 271 -5.22 13.92 17.17
C ALA A 271 -4.22 12.74 17.17
N PRO A 272 -4.18 11.94 18.23
CA PRO A 272 -3.22 10.85 18.34
C PRO A 272 -3.60 9.70 17.41
N ILE A 273 -2.66 9.17 16.62
CA ILE A 273 -2.90 8.08 15.65
C ILE A 273 -2.07 6.86 16.05
N ALA A 274 -2.67 5.67 15.93
CA ALA A 274 -1.96 4.41 16.09
C ALA A 274 -0.87 4.28 15.01
N MET A 275 0.39 4.44 15.39
CA MET A 275 1.51 4.42 14.45
C MET A 275 2.71 3.67 15.02
N GLU A 276 3.54 3.20 14.10
CA GLU A 276 4.81 2.55 14.35
C GLU A 276 5.83 3.16 13.38
N GLU A 277 7.11 3.04 13.72
CA GLU A 277 8.16 3.36 12.75
C GLU A 277 7.99 2.52 11.48
N LYS A 278 8.36 3.11 10.35
CA LYS A 278 8.16 2.57 8.99
C LYS A 278 6.71 2.54 8.50
N LEU A 279 5.75 3.03 9.29
CA LEU A 279 4.38 3.21 8.81
C LEU A 279 4.36 4.24 7.67
N ARG A 280 3.83 3.83 6.52
CA ARG A 280 3.67 4.70 5.35
C ARG A 280 2.40 5.52 5.46
N PHE A 281 2.43 6.73 4.91
CA PHE A 281 1.29 7.64 4.84
C PHE A 281 1.30 8.46 3.55
N ALA A 282 0.14 9.02 3.20
CA ALA A 282 0.04 10.01 2.13
C ALA A 282 -0.20 11.40 2.72
N ILE A 283 0.33 12.43 2.08
CA ILE A 283 0.07 13.83 2.41
C ILE A 283 -0.97 14.33 1.42
N ARG A 284 -2.04 14.93 1.93
CA ARG A 284 -3.20 15.34 1.13
C ARG A 284 -3.61 16.77 1.41
N GLU A 285 -4.03 17.47 0.36
CA GLU A 285 -4.56 18.82 0.39
C GLU A 285 -5.73 18.95 -0.58
N GLY A 286 -6.85 19.53 -0.13
CA GLY A 286 -8.02 19.72 -0.99
C GLY A 286 -8.54 18.42 -1.61
N GLY A 287 -8.36 17.28 -0.92
CA GLY A 287 -8.74 15.94 -1.39
C GLY A 287 -7.74 15.27 -2.35
N ARG A 288 -6.66 15.96 -2.76
CA ARG A 288 -5.61 15.43 -3.65
C ARG A 288 -4.39 14.97 -2.85
N THR A 289 -3.72 13.92 -3.32
CA THR A 289 -2.41 13.53 -2.79
C THR A 289 -1.34 14.46 -3.33
N VAL A 290 -0.54 15.02 -2.43
CA VAL A 290 0.55 15.97 -2.75
C VAL A 290 1.92 15.47 -2.30
N GLY A 291 1.97 14.34 -1.59
CA GLY A 291 3.21 13.71 -1.18
C GLY A 291 2.96 12.31 -0.61
N ALA A 292 4.03 11.55 -0.50
CA ALA A 292 4.05 10.22 0.10
C ALA A 292 5.21 10.16 1.11
N GLY A 293 4.96 9.62 2.30
CA GLY A 293 5.96 9.60 3.35
C GLY A 293 5.96 8.30 4.15
N VAL A 294 6.99 8.18 4.96
CA VAL A 294 7.18 7.08 5.91
C VAL A 294 7.60 7.67 7.25
N VAL A 295 6.99 7.16 8.34
CA VAL A 295 7.40 7.50 9.70
C VAL A 295 8.81 6.97 9.92
N SER A 296 9.80 7.85 10.06
CA SER A 296 11.19 7.44 10.28
C SER A 296 11.47 7.22 11.77
N LYS A 297 10.86 8.02 12.64
CA LYS A 297 11.04 7.95 14.09
C LYS A 297 9.84 8.53 14.84
N ILE A 298 9.44 7.88 15.93
CA ILE A 298 8.37 8.37 16.81
C ILE A 298 8.97 9.24 17.91
N ILE A 299 8.38 10.40 18.17
CA ILE A 299 8.83 11.37 19.18
C ILE A 299 7.90 11.38 20.40
N GLU A 300 6.59 11.42 20.16
CA GLU A 300 5.55 11.48 21.21
C GLU A 300 4.28 10.75 20.78
#